data_AF-A0A2V9GUP4-F1
#
_entry.id   AF-A0A2V9GUP4-F1
#
_cell.length_a   1.000
_cell.length_b   1.000
_cell.length_c   1.000
_cell.angle_alpha   90.00
_cell.angle_beta   90.00
_cell.angle_gamma   90.00
#
_symmetry.space_group_name_H-M   'P 1'
#
loop_
_entity.id
_entity.type
_entity.pdbx_description
1 polymer ?
#
loop_
_entity_poly.entity_id
_entity_poly.type
_entity_poly.pdbx_seq_one_letter_code
_entity_poly.pdbx_strand_id
1 'polypeptide(L)'
;MSIPAGRPRGPSSRQRNREELTMPPELNSRPHLAPGCRLGESNQQRMLLMPVRALRLNGPSLEIVERCDGHHTVQQIILDLQKIYSKAGPQKVEQDILGYLALLQKERALDFEL
;
A
#
# COMPACT_ATOMS: atom_id res chain seq x y z
N MET A 1 24.95 37.56 44.54
CA MET A 1 25.71 36.75 43.57
C MET A 1 24.76 36.27 42.49
N SER A 2 25.23 36.33 41.24
CA SER A 2 24.48 36.36 39.99
C SER A 2 23.94 35.00 39.53
N ILE A 3 22.90 35.05 38.69
CA ILE A 3 22.19 33.95 38.00
C ILE A 3 23.14 33.18 37.03
N PRO A 4 22.80 31.96 36.58
CA PRO A 4 22.04 31.95 35.31
C PRO A 4 20.92 30.90 35.21
N ALA A 5 19.93 31.32 34.43
CA ALA A 5 18.78 30.56 33.99
C ALA A 5 19.21 29.29 33.22
N GLY A 6 18.76 28.13 33.71
CA GLY A 6 18.74 26.90 32.93
C GLY A 6 17.67 27.00 31.84
N ARG A 7 18.10 26.95 30.58
CA ARG A 7 17.26 26.97 29.37
C ARG A 7 16.18 25.88 29.42
N PRO A 8 14.97 26.13 28.88
CA PRO A 8 14.02 25.05 28.61
C PRO A 8 14.56 24.14 27.50
N ARG A 9 14.79 22.87 27.84
CA ARG A 9 15.04 21.81 26.85
C ARG A 9 13.74 21.58 26.08
N GLY A 10 13.76 21.85 24.78
CA GLY A 10 12.64 21.60 23.87
C GLY A 10 12.22 20.13 23.83
N PRO A 11 11.03 19.83 23.30
CA PRO A 11 10.54 18.46 23.23
C PRO A 11 11.37 17.63 22.26
N SER A 12 11.94 16.53 22.76
CA SER A 12 12.62 15.50 21.98
C SER A 12 11.64 14.79 21.04
N SER A 13 11.49 15.30 19.83
CA SER A 13 10.88 14.58 18.70
C SER A 13 11.78 13.43 18.27
N ARG A 14 11.77 12.28 18.95
CA ARG A 14 12.53 11.10 18.48
C ARG A 14 11.91 9.72 18.64
N GLN A 15 10.75 9.53 19.27
CA GLN A 15 10.20 8.17 19.39
C GLN A 15 8.68 8.16 19.35
N ARG A 16 8.09 8.09 18.15
CA ARG A 16 6.64 7.97 17.97
C ARG A 16 6.28 7.08 16.77
N ASN A 17 6.99 5.98 16.62
CA ASN A 17 6.77 5.02 15.54
C ASN A 17 7.53 3.73 15.85
N ARG A 18 6.99 2.95 16.79
CA ARG A 18 7.33 1.51 16.94
C ARG A 18 6.05 0.72 17.23
N GLU A 19 4.99 1.09 16.52
CA GLU A 19 3.73 0.35 16.39
C GLU A 19 3.59 -0.13 14.94
N GLU A 20 4.72 -0.43 14.29
CA GLU A 20 4.79 -1.01 12.94
C GLU A 20 4.49 -2.52 12.97
N LEU A 21 3.36 -2.87 13.59
CA LEU A 21 2.79 -4.21 13.58
C LEU A 21 1.46 -4.12 12.82
N THR A 22 1.57 -4.14 11.49
CA THR A 22 0.48 -4.48 10.57
C THR A 22 -0.79 -3.64 10.75
N MET A 23 -0.67 -2.34 10.55
CA MET A 23 -1.85 -1.48 10.36
C MET A 23 -2.51 -1.89 9.02
N PRO A 24 -3.84 -2.09 8.96
CA PRO A 24 -4.51 -2.23 7.68
C PRO A 24 -4.22 -1.00 6.81
N PRO A 25 -4.16 -1.15 5.47
CA PRO A 25 -3.91 -0.03 4.56
C PRO A 25 -4.90 1.09 4.86
N GLU A 26 -4.42 2.32 5.09
CA GLU A 26 -5.35 3.43 5.28
C GLU A 26 -6.09 3.69 3.95
N LEU A 27 -7.40 3.93 4.06
CA LEU A 27 -8.25 4.14 2.88
C LEU A 27 -7.82 5.37 2.05
N ASN A 28 -7.18 6.35 2.68
CA ASN A 28 -6.66 7.56 2.05
C ASN A 28 -5.24 7.40 1.50
N SER A 29 -4.53 6.33 1.85
CA SER A 29 -3.20 6.08 1.30
C SER A 29 -3.27 5.77 -0.19
N ARG A 30 -2.19 6.07 -0.89
CA ARG A 30 -2.00 5.82 -2.31
C ARG A 30 -1.01 4.68 -2.50
N PRO A 31 -1.49 3.47 -2.82
CA PRO A 31 -0.60 2.36 -3.12
C PRO A 31 0.15 2.67 -4.43
N HIS A 32 1.45 2.47 -4.40
CA HIS A 32 2.32 2.60 -5.57
C HIS A 32 3.25 1.39 -5.66
N LEU A 33 3.70 1.07 -6.87
CA LEU A 33 4.68 0.01 -7.06
C LEU A 33 5.98 0.36 -6.31
N ALA A 34 6.49 -0.61 -5.55
CA ALA A 34 7.74 -0.44 -4.84
C ALA A 34 8.90 -0.19 -5.83
N PRO A 35 9.98 0.50 -5.42
CA PRO A 35 11.09 0.79 -6.31
C PRO A 35 11.70 -0.48 -6.89
N GLY A 36 11.78 -0.54 -8.22
CA GLY A 36 12.24 -1.71 -8.97
C GLY A 36 11.16 -2.73 -9.31
N CYS A 37 9.94 -2.58 -8.76
CA CYS A 37 8.76 -3.33 -9.19
C CYS A 37 8.14 -2.68 -10.43
N ARG A 38 7.77 -3.49 -11.42
CA ARG A 38 7.15 -3.01 -12.66
C ARG A 38 6.21 -4.05 -13.25
N LEU A 39 5.10 -3.58 -13.80
CA LEU A 39 4.18 -4.41 -14.56
C LEU A 39 4.84 -4.81 -15.88
N GLY A 40 4.94 -6.11 -16.12
CA GLY A 40 5.42 -6.70 -17.35
C GLY A 40 4.43 -7.71 -17.89
N GLU A 41 4.67 -8.15 -19.11
CA GLU A 41 3.96 -9.26 -19.73
C GLU A 41 4.97 -10.33 -20.13
N SER A 42 4.64 -11.58 -19.87
CA SER A 42 5.49 -12.71 -20.24
C SER A 42 4.62 -13.90 -20.56
N ASN A 43 4.83 -14.48 -21.74
CA ASN A 43 4.08 -15.63 -22.23
C ASN A 43 2.55 -15.42 -22.18
N GLN A 44 2.09 -14.24 -22.64
CA GLN A 44 0.69 -13.81 -22.62
C GLN A 44 0.06 -13.69 -21.22
N GLN A 45 0.88 -13.61 -20.17
CA GLN A 45 0.44 -13.46 -18.80
C GLN A 45 1.00 -12.18 -18.21
N ARG A 46 0.17 -11.48 -17.44
CA ARG A 46 0.61 -10.29 -16.71
C ARG A 46 1.41 -10.71 -15.49
N MET A 47 2.62 -10.17 -15.37
CA MET A 47 3.50 -10.43 -14.24
C MET A 47 3.97 -9.12 -13.62
N LEU A 48 3.91 -9.06 -12.29
CA LEU A 48 4.62 -8.06 -11.53
C LEU A 48 6.08 -8.49 -11.40
N LEU A 49 6.95 -7.84 -12.14
CA LEU A 49 8.39 -8.05 -12.07
C LEU A 49 8.91 -7.31 -10.85
N MET A 50 9.36 -8.04 -9.83
CA MET A 50 9.97 -7.50 -8.63
C MET A 50 11.49 -7.76 -8.69
N PRO A 51 12.32 -7.04 -7.91
CA PRO A 51 13.78 -7.19 -7.95
C PRO A 51 14.26 -8.61 -7.61
N VAL A 52 13.54 -9.31 -6.72
CA VAL A 52 13.93 -10.64 -6.22
C VAL A 52 13.10 -11.77 -6.87
N ARG A 53 11.91 -11.46 -7.40
CA ARG A 53 10.95 -12.46 -7.89
C ARG A 53 9.97 -11.86 -8.90
N ALA A 54 9.30 -12.69 -9.67
CA ALA A 54 8.16 -12.26 -10.49
C ALA A 54 6.86 -12.89 -9.96
N LEU A 55 5.81 -12.09 -9.80
CA LEU A 55 4.51 -12.54 -9.32
C LEU A 55 3.51 -12.56 -10.48
N ARG A 56 2.83 -13.68 -10.67
CA ARG A 56 1.78 -13.80 -11.70
C ARG A 56 0.51 -13.12 -11.22
N LEU A 57 0.03 -12.17 -12.01
CA LEU A 57 -1.22 -11.45 -11.75
C LEU A 57 -2.32 -12.09 -12.58
N ASN A 58 -3.44 -12.42 -11.92
CA ASN A 58 -4.60 -13.03 -12.58
C ASN A 58 -5.88 -12.31 -12.14
N GLY A 59 -6.75 -11.98 -13.11
CA GLY A 59 -8.05 -11.35 -12.88
C GLY A 59 -7.99 -10.15 -11.92
N PRO A 60 -8.59 -10.23 -10.72
CA PRO A 60 -8.68 -9.10 -9.79
C PRO A 60 -7.32 -8.59 -9.31
N SER A 61 -6.33 -9.48 -9.18
CA SER A 61 -4.97 -9.10 -8.80
C SER A 61 -4.32 -8.13 -9.78
N LEU A 62 -4.59 -8.33 -11.08
CA LEU A 62 -4.08 -7.45 -12.13
C LEU A 62 -4.73 -6.07 -12.02
N GLU A 63 -6.07 -6.02 -11.94
CA GLU A 63 -6.80 -4.75 -11.83
C GLU A 63 -6.36 -3.93 -10.62
N ILE A 64 -6.07 -4.58 -9.48
CA ILE A 64 -5.57 -3.90 -8.28
C ILE A 64 -4.19 -3.30 -8.56
N VAL A 65 -3.25 -4.09 -9.07
CA VAL A 65 -1.86 -3.66 -9.30
C VAL A 65 -1.77 -2.60 -10.40
N GLU A 66 -2.59 -2.69 -11.46
CA GLU A 66 -2.67 -1.65 -12.50
C GLU A 66 -3.18 -0.30 -11.97
N ARG A 67 -3.95 -0.30 -10.87
CA ARG A 67 -4.40 0.94 -10.22
C ARG A 67 -3.44 1.43 -9.14
N CYS A 68 -2.48 0.59 -8.71
CA CYS A 68 -1.43 0.93 -7.74
C CYS A 68 -0.32 1.75 -8.40
N ASP A 69 -0.67 2.92 -8.91
CA ASP A 69 0.22 3.84 -9.61
C ASP A 69 0.70 5.00 -8.70
N GLY A 70 0.19 5.09 -7.46
CA GLY A 70 0.45 6.22 -6.55
C GLY A 70 -0.47 7.42 -6.76
N HIS A 71 -1.35 7.38 -7.77
CA HIS A 71 -2.36 8.41 -8.01
C HIS A 71 -3.72 8.08 -7.36
N HIS A 72 -4.14 6.81 -7.40
CA HIS A 72 -5.41 6.37 -6.83
C HIS A 72 -5.25 6.04 -5.35
N THR A 73 -6.22 6.43 -4.52
CA THR A 73 -6.26 6.01 -3.12
C THR A 73 -6.83 4.60 -2.99
N VAL A 74 -6.52 3.91 -1.89
CA VAL A 74 -7.10 2.59 -1.58
C VAL A 74 -8.63 2.62 -1.67
N GLN A 75 -9.27 3.67 -1.17
CA GLN A 75 -10.73 3.84 -1.28
C GLN A 75 -11.22 3.92 -2.73
N GLN A 76 -10.54 4.69 -3.59
CA GLN A 76 -10.92 4.79 -5.01
C GLN A 76 -10.79 3.45 -5.71
N ILE A 77 -9.71 2.72 -5.44
CA ILE A 77 -9.46 1.38 -5.99
C ILE A 77 -10.58 0.43 -5.55
N ILE A 78 -10.93 0.42 -4.27
CA ILE A 78 -12.02 -0.39 -3.72
C ILE A 78 -13.36 -0.05 -4.35
N LEU A 79 -13.70 1.23 -4.52
CA LEU A 79 -14.94 1.65 -5.16
C LEU A 79 -15.01 1.27 -6.64
N ASP A 80 -13.90 1.38 -7.36
CA ASP A 80 -13.83 1.03 -8.78
C ASP A 80 -13.96 -0.49 -8.99
N LEU A 81 -13.23 -1.27 -8.19
CA LEU A 81 -13.31 -2.72 -8.18
C LEU A 81 -14.70 -3.22 -7.73
N GLN A 82 -15.33 -2.59 -6.76
CA GLN A 82 -16.71 -2.93 -6.38
C GLN A 82 -17.70 -2.77 -7.54
N LYS A 83 -17.51 -1.77 -8.41
CA LYS A 83 -18.34 -1.60 -9.61
C LYS A 83 -18.08 -2.71 -10.63
N ILE A 84 -16.81 -3.06 -10.86
CA ILE A 84 -16.44 -4.14 -11.80
C ILE A 84 -16.94 -5.49 -11.29
N TYR A 85 -16.70 -5.77 -10.01
CA TYR A 85 -17.09 -7.00 -9.32
C TYR A 85 -18.43 -6.85 -8.60
N SER A 86 -19.42 -6.17 -9.21
CA SER A 86 -20.76 -5.96 -8.64
C SER A 86 -21.51 -7.25 -8.26
N LYS A 87 -21.11 -8.40 -8.83
CA LYS A 87 -21.65 -9.72 -8.48
C LYS A 87 -21.12 -10.25 -7.14
N ALA A 88 -19.97 -9.77 -6.69
CA ALA A 88 -19.41 -10.06 -5.38
C ALA A 88 -19.90 -9.03 -4.37
N GLY A 89 -20.19 -9.47 -3.14
CA GLY A 89 -20.69 -8.56 -2.10
C GLY A 89 -19.66 -7.45 -1.80
N PRO A 90 -20.09 -6.18 -1.65
CA PRO A 90 -19.19 -5.03 -1.51
C PRO A 90 -18.21 -5.18 -0.32
N GLN A 91 -18.70 -5.66 0.82
CA GLN A 91 -17.86 -5.94 1.99
C GLN A 91 -16.80 -7.02 1.74
N LYS A 92 -17.11 -8.06 0.95
CA LYS A 92 -16.13 -9.10 0.61
C LYS A 92 -15.04 -8.55 -0.31
N VAL A 93 -15.43 -7.76 -1.30
CA VAL A 93 -14.49 -7.13 -2.24
C VAL A 93 -13.54 -6.20 -1.48
N GLU A 94 -14.06 -5.36 -0.58
CA GLU A 94 -13.24 -4.49 0.26
C GLU A 94 -12.22 -5.29 1.10
N GLN A 95 -12.67 -6.32 1.82
CA GLN A 95 -11.77 -7.14 2.65
C GLN A 95 -10.72 -7.88 1.83
N ASP A 96 -11.09 -8.40 0.66
CA ASP A 96 -10.18 -9.09 -0.25
C ASP A 96 -9.10 -8.13 -0.77
N ILE A 97 -9.48 -6.93 -1.18
CA ILE A 97 -8.55 -5.90 -1.66
C ILE A 97 -7.62 -5.43 -0.54
N LEU A 98 -8.14 -5.13 0.65
CA LEU A 98 -7.33 -4.72 1.80
C LEU A 98 -6.34 -5.82 2.20
N GLY A 99 -6.79 -7.07 2.24
CA GLY A 99 -5.93 -8.22 2.52
C GLY A 99 -4.86 -8.43 1.44
N TYR A 100 -5.22 -8.25 0.17
CA TYR A 100 -4.29 -8.38 -0.95
C TYR A 100 -3.24 -7.26 -0.98
N LEU A 101 -3.65 -6.02 -0.73
CA LEU A 101 -2.74 -4.87 -0.62
C LEU A 101 -1.75 -5.06 0.54
N ALA A 102 -2.23 -5.52 1.71
CA ALA A 102 -1.36 -5.84 2.84
C ALA A 102 -0.37 -6.98 2.52
N LEU A 103 -0.81 -8.01 1.78
CA LEU A 103 0.06 -9.09 1.33
C LEU A 103 1.16 -8.59 0.39
N LEU A 104 0.81 -7.75 -0.59
CA LEU A 104 1.78 -7.20 -1.54
C LEU A 104 2.77 -6.26 -0.84
N GLN A 105 2.33 -5.47 0.14
CA GLN A 105 3.23 -4.66 0.96
C GLN A 105 4.22 -5.54 1.73
N LYS A 106 3.74 -6.64 2.33
CA LYS A 106 4.60 -7.61 3.04
C LYS A 106 5.67 -8.21 2.13
N GLU A 107 5.33 -8.47 0.87
CA GLU A 107 6.27 -8.95 -0.14
C GLU A 107 7.19 -7.84 -0.71
N ARG A 108 7.07 -6.60 -0.24
CA ARG A 108 7.71 -5.39 -0.81
C ARG A 108 7.44 -5.22 -2.32
N ALA A 109 6.25 -5.63 -2.76
CA ALA A 109 5.77 -5.43 -4.13
C ALA A 109 5.17 -4.03 -4.33
N LEU A 110 4.54 -3.49 -3.29
CA LEU A 110 3.97 -2.14 -3.26
C LEU A 110 4.32 -1.43 -1.96
N ASP A 111 4.21 -0.13 -1.98
CA ASP A 111 4.37 0.76 -0.85
C ASP A 111 3.19 1.75 -0.79
N PHE A 112 2.99 2.43 0.32
CA PHE A 112 1.84 3.31 0.55
C PHE A 112 2.33 4.72 0.86
N GLU A 113 1.94 5.67 0.00
CA GLU A 113 2.18 7.09 0.25
C GLU A 113 0.93 7.71 0.89
N LEU A 114 1.10 8.67 1.80
CA LEU A 114 0.03 9.42 2.48
C LEU A 114 -0.15 10.80 1.84
#